data_AF-A0A5C7AE86-F1
#
_entry.id   AF-A0A5C7AE86-F1
#
_cell.length_a   1.000
_cell.length_b   1.000
_cell.length_c   1.000
_cell.angle_alpha   90.00
_cell.angle_beta   90.00
_cell.angle_gamma   90.00
#
_symmetry.space_group_name_H-M   'P 1'
#
loop_
_entity.id
_entity.type
_entity.pdbx_description
1 polymer ?
#
loop_
_entity_poly.entity_id
_entity_poly.type
_entity_poly.pdbx_seq_one_letter_code
_entity_poly.pdbx_strand_id
1 'polypeptide(L)' 'MERKTETLNLRVSPETKELVRIAAAHEHRSISNLLEVLVREHCRKQGITAEEQGQPATKPAAKGR' A
#
# COMPACT_ATOMS: atom_id res chain seq x y z
N MET A 1 13.38 -16.00 11.90
CA MET A 1 13.02 -15.10 10.79
C MET A 1 11.64 -14.53 11.10
N GLU A 2 11.57 -13.29 11.55
CA GLU A 2 10.32 -12.65 11.96
C GLU A 2 9.49 -12.31 10.72
N ARG A 3 8.36 -13.00 10.51
CA ARG A 3 7.34 -12.53 9.57
C ARG A 3 6.59 -11.39 10.26
N LYS A 4 7.08 -10.17 10.12
CA LYS A 4 6.37 -8.93 10.51
C LYS A 4 5.23 -8.69 9.52
N THR A 5 4.22 -9.55 9.57
CA THR A 5 2.98 -9.40 8.81
C THR A 5 1.95 -8.76 9.71
N GLU A 6 1.60 -7.50 9.45
CA GLU A 6 0.50 -6.81 10.13
C GLU A 6 -0.80 -7.01 9.34
N THR A 7 -1.90 -7.22 10.07
CA THR A 7 -3.22 -7.42 9.45
C THR A 7 -3.86 -6.08 9.10
N LEU A 8 -4.00 -5.80 7.80
CA LEU A 8 -4.70 -4.61 7.30
C LEU A 8 -6.19 -4.89 7.11
N ASN A 9 -7.06 -4.18 7.85
CA ASN A 9 -8.51 -4.26 7.69
C ASN A 9 -9.00 -3.15 6.75
N LEU A 10 -9.47 -3.51 5.56
CA LEU A 10 -9.96 -2.57 4.55
C LEU A 10 -11.45 -2.80 4.28
N ARG A 11 -12.23 -1.71 4.28
CA ARG A 11 -13.62 -1.73 3.79
C ARG A 11 -13.62 -1.27 2.33
N VAL A 12 -14.12 -2.13 1.44
CA VAL A 12 -14.25 -1.85 0.02
C VAL A 12 -15.65 -2.20 -0.45
N SER A 13 -16.07 -1.62 -1.57
CA SER A 13 -17.29 -2.01 -2.27
C SER A 13 -17.19 -3.46 -2.79
N PRO A 14 -18.32 -4.16 -2.92
CA PRO A 14 -18.34 -5.54 -3.41
C PRO A 14 -17.74 -5.68 -4.81
N GLU A 15 -17.95 -4.70 -5.71
CA GLU A 15 -17.32 -4.68 -7.04
C GLU A 15 -15.79 -4.62 -6.94
N THR A 16 -15.24 -3.74 -6.10
CA THR A 16 -13.80 -3.62 -5.89
C THR A 16 -13.19 -4.92 -5.35
N LYS A 17 -13.90 -5.60 -4.43
CA LYS A 17 -13.47 -6.91 -3.91
C LYS A 17 -13.33 -7.93 -5.03
N GLU A 18 -14.29 -7.99 -5.96
CA GLU A 18 -14.24 -8.95 -7.07
C GLU A 18 -13.13 -8.59 -8.06
N LEU A 19 -12.96 -7.30 -8.39
CA LEU A 19 -11.87 -6.84 -9.25
C LEU A 19 -10.49 -7.22 -8.68
N VAL A 20 -10.28 -7.01 -7.38
CA VAL A 20 -9.04 -7.39 -6.69
C VAL A 20 -8.83 -8.90 -6.73
N ARG A 21 -9.90 -9.68 -6.56
CA ARG A 21 -9.82 -11.15 -6.64
C ARG A 21 -9.45 -11.63 -8.04
N ILE A 22 -10.06 -11.08 -9.08
CA ILE A 22 -9.76 -11.41 -10.48
C ILE A 22 -8.31 -11.04 -10.81
N ALA A 23 -7.87 -9.84 -10.42
CA ALA A 23 -6.50 -9.40 -10.64
C ALA A 23 -5.48 -10.28 -9.90
N ALA A 24 -5.80 -10.71 -8.68
CA ALA A 24 -4.92 -11.58 -7.89
C ALA A 24 -4.83 -12.98 -8.51
N ALA A 25 -5.96 -13.52 -8.96
CA ALA A 25 -6.02 -14.79 -9.68
C ALA A 25 -5.21 -14.75 -10.99
N HIS A 26 -5.34 -13.64 -11.74
CA HIS A 26 -4.61 -13.44 -12.99
C HIS A 26 -3.08 -13.37 -12.79
N GLU A 27 -2.63 -12.74 -11.71
CA GLU A 27 -1.20 -12.66 -11.35
C GLU A 27 -0.65 -13.91 -10.64
N HIS A 28 -1.47 -14.95 -10.41
CA HIS A 28 -1.10 -16.15 -9.64
C HIS A 28 -0.56 -15.83 -8.23
N ARG A 29 -1.00 -14.71 -7.64
CA ARG A 29 -0.52 -14.24 -6.33
C ARG A 29 -1.68 -13.98 -5.39
N SER A 30 -1.41 -14.06 -4.08
CA SER A 30 -2.44 -13.77 -3.08
C SER A 30 -2.86 -12.30 -3.13
N ILE A 31 -4.11 -12.02 -2.75
CA ILE A 31 -4.68 -10.66 -2.70
C ILE A 31 -3.76 -9.70 -1.92
N SER A 32 -3.20 -10.13 -0.80
CA SER A 32 -2.25 -9.33 0.00
C SER A 32 -1.01 -8.93 -0.80
N ASN A 33 -0.43 -9.86 -1.56
CA ASN A 33 0.77 -9.59 -2.35
C ASN A 33 0.44 -8.67 -3.54
N LEU A 34 -0.72 -8.84 -4.18
CA LEU A 34 -1.18 -7.93 -5.23
C LEU A 34 -1.35 -6.51 -4.68
N LEU A 35 -2.01 -6.37 -3.52
CA LEU A 35 -2.18 -5.08 -2.84
C LEU A 35 -0.84 -4.46 -2.47
N GLU A 36 0.12 -5.24 -1.96
CA GLU A 36 1.46 -4.73 -1.68
C GLU A 36 2.14 -4.15 -2.93
N VAL A 37 2.10 -4.86 -4.06
CA VAL A 37 2.70 -4.39 -5.31
C VAL A 37 1.98 -3.13 -5.81
N LEU A 38 0.64 -3.12 -5.79
CA LEU A 38 -0.16 -1.97 -6.20
C LEU A 38 0.14 -0.74 -5.34
N VAL A 39 0.20 -0.92 -4.02
CA VAL A 39 0.50 0.17 -3.07
C VAL A 39 1.94 0.65 -3.25
N ARG A 40 2.92 -0.24 -3.37
CA ARG A 40 4.33 0.14 -3.61
C ARG A 40 4.50 0.90 -4.91
N GLU A 41 3.90 0.43 -6.00
CA GLU A 41 3.96 1.10 -7.30
C GLU A 41 3.20 2.42 -7.30
N HIS A 42 2.06 2.51 -6.62
CA HIS A 42 1.31 3.76 -6.46
C HIS A 42 2.11 4.80 -5.66
N CYS A 43 2.70 4.39 -4.54
CA CYS A 43 3.59 5.22 -3.73
C CYS A 43 4.81 5.67 -4.53
N ARG A 44 5.48 4.75 -5.24
CA ARG A 44 6.63 5.05 -6.11
C ARG A 44 6.27 6.06 -7.20
N LYS A 45 5.13 5.91 -7.87
CA LYS A 45 4.64 6.85 -8.90
C LYS A 45 4.35 8.24 -8.34
N GLN A 46 3.92 8.33 -7.08
CA GLN A 46 3.66 9.60 -6.39
C GLN A 46 4.89 10.16 -5.64
N GLY A 47 6.01 9.44 -5.63
CA GLY A 47 7.17 9.81 -4.83
C GLY A 47 6.97 9.70 -3.32
N ILE A 48 5.98 8.90 -2.89
CA ILE A 48 5.72 8.61 -1.48
C ILE A 48 6.69 7.50 -1.06
N THR A 49 7.74 7.82 -0.32
CA THR A 49 8.60 6.83 0.33
C THR A 49 8.04 6.48 1.70
N ALA A 50 8.03 5.18 2.05
CA ALA A 50 7.63 4.68 3.36
C ALA A 50 8.67 4.99 4.46
N GLU A 51 9.43 6.07 4.32
CA GLU A 51 10.41 6.58 5.29
C GLU A 51 9.75 7.48 6.36
N GLU A 52 8.43 7.58 6.38
CA GLU A 52 7.66 8.47 7.26
C GLU A 52 6.55 7.71 8.00
N GLN A 53 6.87 6.53 8.57
CA GLN A 53 6.01 5.90 9.58
C GLN A 53 6.84 5.51 10.80
N GLY A 54 7.39 6.56 11.42
CA GLY A 54 7.96 6.51 12.76
C GLY A 54 7.77 7.80 13.56
N GLN A 55 7.20 8.87 12.96
CA GLN A 55 6.95 10.13 13.65
C GLN A 55 5.60 10.71 13.21
N PRO A 56 4.76 11.21 14.13
CA PRO A 56 3.59 11.99 13.76
C PRO A 56 4.09 13.34 13.21
N ALA A 57 4.20 13.47 11.89
CA ALA A 57 4.57 14.72 11.24
C ALA A 57 3.49 15.79 11.45
N THR A 58 3.64 16.54 12.54
CA THR A 58 3.13 17.88 12.65
C THR A 58 3.90 18.79 11.70
N LYS A 59 3.24 19.13 10.59
CA LYS A 59 3.35 20.38 9.80
C LYS A 59 4.55 20.61 8.86
N PRO A 60 4.33 21.34 7.74
CA PRO A 60 5.30 21.59 6.68
C PRO A 60 6.06 22.92 6.87
N ALA A 61 7.34 22.95 6.49
CA ALA A 61 8.14 24.15 6.14
C ALA A 61 9.60 23.69 5.92
N ALA A 62 10.42 24.19 5.02
CA ALA A 62 10.28 25.09 3.90
C ALA A 62 11.50 24.86 2.99
N LYS A 63 11.31 25.11 1.71
CA LYS A 63 12.37 25.20 0.70
C LYS A 63 13.15 26.49 0.95
N GLY A 64 14.47 26.42 1.11
CA GLY A 64 15.32 27.61 1.29
C GLY A 64 16.78 27.28 1.01
N ARG A 65 17.37 28.09 0.12
CA ARG A 65 18.72 28.05 -0.46
C ARG A 65 19.88 27.69 0.46
#